data_AF-A0A7J7YKF9-F1
#
_entry.id   AF-A0A7J7YKF9-F1
#
_cell.length_a   1.000
_cell.length_b   1.000
_cell.length_c   1.000
_cell.angle_alpha   90.00
_cell.angle_beta   90.00
_cell.angle_gamma   90.00
#
_symmetry.space_group_name_H-M   'P 1'
#
loop_
_entity.id
_entity.type
_entity.pdbx_description
1 polymer ?
#
loop_
_entity_poly.entity_id
_entity_poly.type
_entity_poly.pdbx_seq_one_letter_code
_entity_poly.pdbx_strand_id
1 'polypeptide(L)'
;MVLWESPRQCSSWTLCEGFCWLLLLPLMLLVIARPVKLAAFPTSLSDCQTPTGWNCSGYDDRENDLFLCDTNTCKFDGECLRIGDTVTCVCQFKCNNDYVPVCGSNGESYQNECYLRQAACKQQSEILVVSEGSCATDAGSGSGDGGLIQYCSQGEE
;
A
#
# COMPACT_ATOMS: atom_id res chain seq x y z
N MET A 1 73.15 3.67 57.11
CA MET A 1 71.93 4.19 56.45
C MET A 1 72.15 5.68 56.30
N VAL A 2 72.64 6.06 55.13
CA VAL A 2 73.10 7.42 54.84
C VAL A 2 71.94 8.25 54.30
N LEU A 3 71.70 9.35 55.01
CA LEU A 3 71.46 10.70 54.51
C LEU A 3 70.14 10.99 53.77
N TRP A 4 69.23 11.48 54.60
CA TRP A 4 68.21 12.49 54.30
C TRP A 4 68.87 13.88 54.16
N GLU A 5 68.47 14.66 53.14
CA GLU A 5 67.99 16.07 53.20
C GLU A 5 68.32 16.93 51.94
N SER A 6 67.29 17.23 51.13
CA SER A 6 67.04 18.43 50.25
C SER A 6 68.05 18.81 49.12
N PRO A 7 67.82 19.76 48.15
CA PRO A 7 66.81 20.84 48.05
C PRO A 7 66.25 21.12 46.60
N ARG A 8 65.72 22.35 46.40
CA ARG A 8 64.95 22.90 45.28
C ARG A 8 65.74 23.26 43.99
N GLN A 9 64.98 23.35 42.89
CA GLN A 9 65.00 24.29 41.73
C GLN A 9 66.31 24.89 41.19
N CYS A 10 66.46 24.82 39.86
CA CYS A 10 66.96 25.82 38.87
C CYS A 10 67.30 25.04 37.57
N SER A 11 67.24 25.52 36.32
CA SER A 11 67.02 26.84 35.73
C SER A 11 67.12 26.67 34.19
N SER A 12 66.22 27.30 33.44
CA SER A 12 66.42 27.92 32.11
C SER A 12 67.00 27.12 30.94
N TRP A 13 66.85 27.69 29.74
CA TRP A 13 67.35 27.26 28.40
C TRP A 13 66.52 26.11 27.81
N THR A 14 65.75 26.24 26.72
CA THR A 14 65.96 27.03 25.51
C THR A 14 64.64 27.22 24.77
N LEU A 15 64.37 28.48 24.39
CA LEU A 15 63.49 28.86 23.29
C LEU A 15 64.08 28.30 21.98
N CYS A 16 63.53 27.23 21.39
CA CYS A 16 63.79 26.93 19.97
C CYS A 16 62.88 25.88 19.30
N GLU A 17 61.63 25.67 19.75
CA GLU A 17 60.70 24.72 19.10
C GLU A 17 59.36 25.41 18.73
N GLY A 18 59.37 26.73 18.54
CA GLY A 18 58.14 27.53 18.30
C GLY A 18 57.94 28.05 16.88
N PHE A 19 58.88 27.84 15.96
CA PHE A 19 58.86 28.49 14.63
C PHE A 19 58.68 27.55 13.44
N CYS A 20 58.59 26.23 13.64
CA CYS A 20 58.35 25.29 12.54
C CYS A 20 56.86 25.14 12.17
N TRP A 21 55.95 25.57 13.05
CA TRP A 21 54.49 25.44 12.85
C TRP A 21 53.85 26.65 12.13
N LEU A 22 54.51 27.81 12.13
CA LEU A 22 53.96 29.05 11.55
C LEU A 22 54.07 29.13 10.02
N LEU A 23 54.92 28.31 9.39
CA LEU A 23 55.04 28.24 7.92
C LEU A 23 54.22 27.11 7.27
N LEU A 24 53.72 26.15 8.07
CA LEU A 24 52.87 25.05 7.58
C LEU A 24 51.38 25.38 7.59
N LEU A 25 50.94 26.30 8.46
CA LEU A 25 49.57 26.81 8.53
C LEU A 25 49.06 27.48 7.23
N PRO A 26 49.82 28.36 6.54
CA PRO A 26 49.33 28.98 5.30
C PRO A 26 49.29 28.00 4.12
N LEU A 27 50.16 26.97 4.09
CA LEU A 27 50.14 25.93 3.06
C LEU A 27 48.95 24.98 3.27
N MET A 28 48.63 24.64 4.52
CA MET A 28 47.43 23.87 4.86
C MET A 28 46.15 24.64 4.52
N LEU A 29 46.08 25.95 4.76
CA LEU A 29 44.95 26.81 4.39
C LEU A 29 44.71 26.87 2.86
N LEU A 30 45.75 26.82 2.04
CA LEU A 30 45.63 26.76 0.58
C LEU A 30 45.10 25.40 0.05
N VAL A 31 45.26 24.32 0.81
CA VAL A 31 44.73 22.99 0.45
C VAL A 31 43.23 22.88 0.76
N ILE A 32 42.76 23.53 1.84
CA ILE A 32 41.33 23.62 2.22
C ILE A 32 40.57 24.69 1.44
N ALA A 33 41.27 25.68 0.87
CA ALA A 33 40.69 26.72 0.01
C ALA A 33 40.60 26.32 -1.47
N ARG A 34 40.79 25.03 -1.81
CA ARG A 34 40.26 24.56 -3.09
C ARG A 34 38.74 24.61 -2.97
N PRO A 35 38.02 25.33 -3.86
CA PRO A 35 36.58 25.22 -3.88
C PRO A 35 36.30 23.76 -4.25
N VAL A 36 35.96 22.93 -3.25
CA VAL A 36 35.08 21.80 -3.51
C VAL A 36 33.90 22.47 -4.17
N LYS A 37 33.82 22.28 -5.48
CA LYS A 37 32.73 22.76 -6.32
C LYS A 37 31.50 22.20 -5.64
N LEU A 38 30.83 23.03 -4.83
CA LEU A 38 29.52 22.72 -4.28
C LEU A 38 28.76 22.29 -5.50
N ALA A 39 28.45 21.00 -5.57
CA ALA A 39 27.69 20.46 -6.67
C ALA A 39 26.41 21.29 -6.66
N ALA A 40 26.30 22.20 -7.63
CA ALA A 40 25.09 22.97 -7.82
C ALA A 40 24.00 21.91 -8.01
N PHE A 41 23.05 21.86 -7.10
CA PHE A 41 21.86 21.05 -7.28
C PHE A 41 21.24 21.49 -8.61
N PRO A 42 20.97 20.58 -9.55
CA PRO A 42 20.42 20.94 -10.84
C PRO A 42 19.08 21.64 -10.63
N THR A 43 18.96 22.87 -11.13
CA THR A 43 17.74 23.68 -11.04
C THR A 43 16.78 23.40 -12.20
N SER A 44 17.17 22.55 -13.16
CA SER A 44 16.36 22.21 -14.34
C SER A 44 16.65 20.82 -14.89
N LEU A 45 15.62 20.19 -15.46
CA LEU A 45 15.62 18.86 -16.07
C LEU A 45 16.54 18.76 -17.31
N SER A 46 16.88 19.90 -17.92
CA SER A 46 17.78 20.01 -19.09
C SER A 46 19.27 19.76 -18.77
N ASP A 47 19.65 19.72 -17.49
CA ASP A 47 21.06 19.63 -17.07
C ASP A 47 21.59 18.19 -16.94
N CYS A 48 20.78 17.18 -17.25
CA CYS A 48 21.13 15.77 -17.10
C CYS A 48 21.87 15.21 -18.32
N GLN A 49 23.16 15.53 -18.45
CA GLN A 49 24.01 14.95 -19.50
C GLN A 49 25.37 14.49 -18.96
N THR A 50 25.44 13.45 -18.10
CA THR A 50 26.70 12.74 -17.76
C THR A 50 26.46 11.26 -17.37
N PRO A 51 27.50 10.38 -17.45
CA PRO A 51 27.35 8.95 -17.73
C PRO A 51 27.18 8.05 -16.49
N THR A 52 26.96 8.62 -15.29
CA THR A 52 26.87 7.87 -14.03
C THR A 52 25.51 7.96 -13.33
N GLY A 53 24.45 8.26 -14.08
CA GLY A 53 23.07 7.86 -13.76
C GLY A 53 22.37 8.66 -12.66
N TRP A 54 21.44 9.52 -13.08
CA TRP A 54 20.24 9.86 -12.29
C TRP A 54 19.03 9.46 -13.14
N ASN A 55 18.14 8.62 -12.61
CA ASN A 55 16.90 8.27 -13.31
C ASN A 55 15.93 9.44 -13.23
N CYS A 56 16.02 10.36 -14.20
CA CYS A 56 15.09 11.46 -14.36
C CYS A 56 13.90 10.99 -15.19
N SER A 57 12.99 10.23 -14.56
CA SER A 57 11.64 10.05 -15.07
C SER A 57 10.84 11.29 -14.70
N GLY A 58 10.37 12.05 -15.68
CA GLY A 58 9.50 13.20 -15.46
C GLY A 58 8.29 12.79 -14.62
N TYR A 59 8.11 13.44 -13.48
CA TYR A 59 6.88 13.38 -12.70
C TYR A 59 5.89 14.42 -13.27
N ASP A 60 5.47 14.21 -14.51
CA ASP A 60 4.39 14.99 -15.13
C ASP A 60 3.56 14.01 -15.95
N ASP A 61 2.89 13.08 -15.26
CA ASP A 61 1.83 12.22 -15.82
C ASP A 61 1.03 11.47 -14.71
N ARG A 62 1.13 11.86 -13.43
CA ARG A 62 0.44 11.16 -12.33
C ARG A 62 -0.95 11.68 -11.98
N GLU A 63 -1.61 12.38 -12.90
CA GLU A 63 -3.02 12.73 -12.74
C GLU A 63 -3.97 11.90 -13.61
N ASN A 64 -3.47 11.02 -14.48
CA ASN A 64 -4.30 10.25 -15.41
C ASN A 64 -4.43 8.74 -15.10
N ASP A 65 -3.71 8.24 -14.09
CA ASP A 65 -3.71 6.82 -13.71
C ASP A 65 -4.88 6.43 -12.78
N LEU A 66 -5.65 7.39 -12.28
CA LEU A 66 -6.80 7.12 -11.39
C LEU A 66 -8.06 6.71 -12.15
N PHE A 67 -8.11 6.90 -13.48
CA PHE A 67 -9.30 6.69 -14.30
C PHE A 67 -9.22 5.51 -15.25
N LEU A 68 -8.24 4.61 -15.10
CA LEU A 68 -8.11 3.45 -15.98
C LEU A 68 -8.85 2.23 -15.41
N CYS A 69 -9.52 1.47 -16.28
CA CYS A 69 -10.03 0.16 -15.93
C CYS A 69 -8.87 -0.79 -15.66
N ASP A 70 -8.57 -1.03 -14.39
CA ASP A 70 -7.66 -2.08 -13.96
C ASP A 70 -8.47 -3.34 -13.58
N THR A 71 -7.78 -4.47 -13.55
CA THR A 71 -8.25 -5.78 -13.10
C THR A 71 -8.90 -5.76 -11.71
N ASN A 72 -8.67 -4.73 -10.89
CA ASN A 72 -9.25 -4.59 -9.55
C ASN A 72 -10.45 -3.62 -9.49
N THR A 73 -10.74 -2.88 -10.56
CA THR A 73 -11.73 -1.78 -10.54
C THR A 73 -13.16 -2.30 -10.57
N CYS A 74 -13.41 -3.36 -11.35
CA CYS A 74 -14.68 -4.07 -11.37
C CYS A 74 -14.47 -5.55 -11.02
N LYS A 75 -15.09 -6.00 -9.93
CA LYS A 75 -15.09 -7.39 -9.47
C LYS A 75 -16.38 -8.11 -9.87
N PHE A 76 -16.38 -9.43 -9.64
CA PHE A 76 -17.54 -10.33 -9.83
C PHE A 76 -18.02 -10.38 -11.28
N ASP A 77 -17.10 -10.61 -12.23
CA ASP A 77 -17.37 -10.75 -13.67
C ASP A 77 -18.04 -9.52 -14.31
N GLY A 78 -17.84 -8.33 -13.72
CA GLY A 78 -18.26 -7.06 -14.31
C GLY A 78 -17.33 -6.58 -15.43
N GLU A 79 -17.90 -6.04 -16.49
CA GLU A 79 -17.16 -5.40 -17.58
C GLU A 79 -16.87 -3.94 -17.20
N CYS A 80 -15.60 -3.57 -17.10
CA CYS A 80 -15.22 -2.19 -16.82
C CYS A 80 -15.23 -1.37 -18.12
N LEU A 81 -16.08 -0.33 -18.17
CA LEU A 81 -16.15 0.60 -19.29
C LEU A 81 -15.82 2.03 -18.83
N ARG A 82 -15.06 2.75 -19.67
CA ARG A 82 -14.84 4.19 -19.52
C ARG A 82 -15.87 4.94 -20.36
N ILE A 83 -16.75 5.68 -19.70
CA ILE A 83 -17.76 6.52 -20.35
C ILE A 83 -17.43 7.98 -20.01
N GLY A 84 -16.77 8.67 -20.95
CA GLY A 84 -16.18 9.99 -20.69
C GLY A 84 -15.07 9.89 -19.65
N ASP A 85 -15.17 10.72 -18.60
CA ASP A 85 -14.21 10.76 -17.48
C ASP A 85 -14.63 9.84 -16.32
N THR A 86 -15.68 9.03 -16.47
CA THR A 86 -16.18 8.13 -15.42
C THR A 86 -15.94 6.67 -15.76
N VAL A 87 -15.47 5.90 -14.77
CA VAL A 87 -15.35 4.44 -14.86
C VAL A 87 -16.64 3.80 -14.36
N THR A 88 -17.25 2.92 -15.17
CA THR A 88 -18.53 2.26 -14.87
C THR A 88 -18.39 0.74 -15.00
N CYS A 89 -18.85 0.01 -13.98
CA CYS A 89 -18.93 -1.45 -14.02
C CYS A 89 -20.26 -1.90 -14.61
N VAL A 90 -20.23 -2.58 -15.75
CA VAL A 90 -21.40 -3.10 -16.43
C VAL A 90 -21.54 -4.59 -16.14
N CYS A 91 -22.64 -4.97 -15.48
CA CYS A 91 -22.92 -6.34 -15.05
C CYS A 91 -23.88 -7.05 -16.02
N GLN A 92 -23.39 -7.45 -17.19
CA GLN A 92 -24.19 -8.11 -18.22
C GLN A 92 -24.29 -9.63 -18.00
N PHE A 93 -25.16 -10.05 -17.09
CA PHE A 93 -25.43 -11.46 -16.82
C PHE A 93 -26.58 -11.98 -17.69
N LYS A 94 -26.37 -13.10 -18.38
CA LYS A 94 -27.43 -13.84 -19.07
C LYS A 94 -27.97 -14.91 -18.13
N CYS A 95 -28.94 -14.53 -17.30
CA CYS A 95 -29.58 -15.46 -16.37
C CYS A 95 -30.78 -16.16 -17.00
N ASN A 96 -30.94 -17.45 -16.70
CA ASN A 96 -32.20 -18.14 -16.96
C ASN A 96 -33.26 -17.68 -15.95
N ASN A 97 -34.54 -17.83 -16.32
CA ASN A 97 -35.68 -17.55 -15.45
C ASN A 97 -36.09 -18.76 -14.59
N ASP A 98 -35.20 -19.73 -14.43
CA ASP A 98 -35.43 -20.88 -13.57
C ASP A 98 -35.49 -20.41 -12.10
N TYR A 99 -36.57 -20.79 -11.41
CA TYR A 99 -36.79 -20.44 -10.01
C TYR A 99 -36.17 -21.50 -9.10
N VAL A 100 -34.93 -21.26 -8.67
CA VAL A 100 -34.16 -22.10 -7.75
C VAL A 100 -33.58 -21.18 -6.68
N PRO A 101 -34.39 -20.79 -5.68
CA PRO A 101 -34.03 -19.70 -4.78
C PRO A 101 -32.79 -20.04 -3.94
N VAL A 102 -31.98 -19.04 -3.66
CA VAL A 102 -30.78 -19.15 -2.81
C VAL A 102 -30.73 -18.00 -1.82
N CYS A 103 -30.23 -18.27 -0.62
CA CYS A 103 -29.99 -17.27 0.40
C CYS A 103 -28.56 -16.75 0.29
N GLY A 104 -28.40 -15.44 0.11
CA GLY A 104 -27.10 -14.78 0.08
C GLY A 104 -26.54 -14.53 1.47
N SER A 105 -25.23 -14.34 1.56
CA SER A 105 -24.50 -13.97 2.79
C SER A 105 -24.87 -12.59 3.33
N ASN A 106 -25.54 -11.77 2.52
CA ASN A 106 -26.14 -10.51 2.93
C ASN A 106 -27.55 -10.66 3.53
N GLY A 107 -28.06 -11.88 3.67
CA GLY A 107 -29.40 -12.16 4.20
C GLY A 107 -30.53 -11.90 3.20
N GLU A 108 -30.20 -11.62 1.93
CA GLU A 108 -31.18 -11.46 0.86
C GLU A 108 -31.42 -12.77 0.12
N SER A 109 -32.67 -13.00 -0.30
CA SER A 109 -33.03 -14.14 -1.13
C SER A 109 -32.96 -13.77 -2.61
N TYR A 110 -32.29 -14.59 -3.40
CA TYR A 110 -32.19 -14.44 -4.85
C TYR A 110 -32.97 -15.54 -5.55
N GLN A 111 -33.57 -15.24 -6.70
CA GLN A 111 -34.34 -16.22 -7.48
C GLN A 111 -33.51 -17.41 -7.94
N ASN A 112 -32.22 -17.18 -8.23
CA ASN A 112 -31.24 -18.20 -8.52
C ASN A 112 -29.81 -17.65 -8.32
N GLU A 113 -28.82 -18.54 -8.41
CA GLU A 113 -27.41 -18.18 -8.23
C GLU A 113 -26.92 -17.13 -9.25
N CYS A 114 -27.44 -17.13 -10.47
CA CYS A 114 -27.07 -16.13 -11.47
C CYS A 114 -27.49 -14.72 -11.05
N TYR A 115 -28.72 -14.56 -10.54
CA TYR A 115 -29.18 -13.28 -10.00
C TYR A 115 -28.40 -12.84 -8.75
N LEU A 116 -27.97 -13.79 -7.91
CA LEU A 116 -27.08 -13.51 -6.77
C LEU A 116 -25.73 -12.95 -7.26
N ARG A 117 -25.08 -13.59 -8.24
CA ARG A 117 -23.82 -13.11 -8.81
C ARG A 117 -23.98 -11.76 -9.51
N GLN A 118 -25.10 -11.54 -10.20
CA GLN A 118 -25.41 -10.25 -10.80
C GLN A 118 -25.55 -9.15 -9.73
N ALA A 119 -26.19 -9.45 -8.60
CA ALA A 119 -26.30 -8.53 -7.47
C ALA A 119 -24.92 -8.23 -6.86
N ALA A 120 -24.08 -9.25 -6.69
CA ALA A 120 -22.70 -9.10 -6.23
C ALA A 120 -21.89 -8.15 -7.14
N CYS A 121 -22.01 -8.31 -8.46
CA CYS A 121 -21.41 -7.40 -9.43
C CYS A 121 -21.95 -5.97 -9.31
N LYS A 122 -23.28 -5.78 -9.24
CA LYS A 122 -23.88 -4.44 -9.14
C LYS A 122 -23.49 -3.71 -7.87
N GLN A 123 -23.38 -4.44 -6.75
CA GLN A 123 -23.00 -3.90 -5.45
C GLN A 123 -21.47 -3.79 -5.29
N GLN A 124 -20.69 -4.37 -6.22
CA GLN A 124 -19.24 -4.52 -6.10
C GLN A 124 -18.84 -5.12 -4.74
N SER A 125 -19.64 -6.05 -4.24
CA SER A 125 -19.47 -6.73 -2.96
C SER A 125 -19.64 -8.23 -3.15
N GLU A 126 -18.84 -9.00 -2.40
CA GLU A 126 -18.96 -10.45 -2.43
C GLU A 126 -20.25 -10.87 -1.74
N ILE A 127 -21.05 -11.68 -2.44
CA ILE A 127 -22.24 -12.32 -1.90
C ILE A 127 -22.05 -13.81 -2.13
N LEU A 128 -22.03 -14.58 -1.06
CA LEU A 128 -21.88 -16.03 -1.10
C LEU A 128 -23.23 -16.69 -0.88
N VAL A 129 -23.44 -17.87 -1.44
CA VAL A 129 -24.61 -18.69 -1.11
C VAL A 129 -24.41 -19.26 0.30
N VAL A 130 -25.33 -18.94 1.22
CA VAL A 130 -25.36 -19.47 2.58
C VAL A 130 -26.23 -20.72 2.69
N SER A 131 -27.35 -20.72 1.98
CA SER A 131 -28.29 -21.85 1.96
C SER A 131 -28.98 -21.94 0.62
N GLU A 132 -29.30 -23.17 0.21
CA GLU A 132 -30.32 -23.40 -0.80
C GLU A 132 -31.70 -22.99 -0.24
N GLY A 133 -32.58 -22.48 -1.08
CA GLY A 133 -33.86 -21.90 -0.66
C GLY A 133 -33.77 -20.41 -0.34
N SER A 134 -34.92 -19.78 -0.08
CA SER A 134 -34.97 -18.39 0.40
C SER A 134 -34.43 -18.28 1.82
N CYS A 135 -33.86 -17.14 2.17
CA CYS A 135 -33.46 -16.83 3.54
C CYS A 135 -34.65 -16.96 4.50
N ALA A 136 -34.37 -17.45 5.71
CA ALA A 136 -35.33 -17.40 6.80
C ALA A 136 -35.63 -15.93 7.09
N THR A 137 -36.78 -15.44 6.65
CA THR A 137 -37.31 -14.20 7.21
C THR A 137 -37.54 -14.45 8.69
N ASP A 138 -37.23 -13.47 9.55
CA ASP A 138 -37.55 -13.50 10.97
C ASP A 138 -39.08 -13.48 11.14
N ALA A 139 -39.72 -14.58 10.79
CA ALA A 139 -41.14 -14.83 10.91
C ALA A 139 -41.42 -15.26 12.35
N GLY A 140 -41.22 -14.32 13.28
CA GLY A 140 -41.94 -14.32 14.55
C GLY A 140 -43.36 -13.82 14.34
N SER A 141 -44.23 -14.59 13.67
CA SER A 141 -45.70 -14.46 13.68
C SER A 141 -46.33 -15.72 13.05
N GLY A 142 -47.12 -16.46 13.82
CA GLY A 142 -47.50 -17.85 13.52
C GLY A 142 -48.87 -18.11 12.88
N SER A 143 -49.15 -19.42 12.81
CA SER A 143 -50.41 -20.17 12.68
C SER A 143 -51.21 -20.13 11.37
N GLY A 144 -51.09 -21.25 10.64
CA GLY A 144 -51.99 -21.76 9.61
C GLY A 144 -51.65 -23.23 9.35
N ASP A 145 -52.15 -24.08 10.23
CA ASP A 145 -52.32 -25.53 10.15
C ASP A 145 -52.51 -26.09 8.72
N GLY A 146 -51.65 -27.03 8.31
CA GLY A 146 -51.87 -27.84 7.10
C GLY A 146 -50.64 -28.44 6.42
N GLY A 147 -49.99 -29.43 7.05
CA GLY A 147 -49.28 -30.55 6.40
C GLY A 147 -47.99 -30.29 5.59
N LEU A 148 -46.86 -30.86 6.01
CA LEU A 148 -46.38 -32.19 5.57
C LEU A 148 -44.89 -32.42 5.97
N ILE A 149 -44.70 -33.41 6.86
CA ILE A 149 -43.58 -34.33 7.15
C ILE A 149 -42.21 -34.13 6.46
N GLN A 150 -41.11 -34.10 7.24
CA GLN A 150 -40.04 -35.14 7.20
C GLN A 150 -39.03 -34.96 8.36
N TYR A 151 -39.11 -35.79 9.40
CA TYR A 151 -37.93 -36.14 10.20
C TYR A 151 -37.66 -37.63 9.99
N CYS A 152 -36.44 -37.96 9.59
CA CYS A 152 -35.96 -39.33 9.49
C CYS A 152 -35.91 -39.96 10.88
N SER A 153 -36.58 -41.09 11.04
CA SER A 153 -36.45 -41.96 12.21
C SER A 153 -34.99 -42.44 12.30
N GLN A 154 -34.27 -42.02 13.33
CA GLN A 154 -33.08 -42.74 13.79
C GLN A 154 -33.51 -43.67 14.91
N GLY A 155 -33.33 -44.96 14.66
CA GLY A 155 -33.53 -46.00 15.65
C GLY A 155 -32.45 -45.97 16.72
N GLU A 156 -32.84 -46.31 17.93
CA GLU A 156 -31.95 -46.71 19.01
C GLU A 156 -32.44 -48.09 19.47
N GLU A 157 -31.61 -49.12 19.25
CA GLU A 157 -31.62 -50.39 19.98
C GLU A 157 -30.34 -50.48 20.81
#